data_AF-A0A1I5L502-F1
#
_entry.id   AF-A0A1I5L502-F1
#
_cell.length_a   1.000
_cell.length_b   1.000
_cell.length_c   1.000
_cell.angle_alpha   90.00
_cell.angle_beta   90.00
_cell.angle_gamma   90.00
#
_symmetry.space_group_name_H-M   'P 1'
#
loop_
_entity.id
_entity.type
_entity.pdbx_description
1 polymer ?
#
loop_
_entity_poly.entity_id
_entity_poly.type
_entity_poly.pdbx_seq_one_letter_code
_entity_poly.pdbx_strand_id
1 'polypeptide(L)' 'MSEMTNEERLAAYDRMYADLLKERDKILADMERLRAAGKNRGVTYQQLLAQKLTVQNLVGRFEIYGIKE' A
#
# COMPACT_ATOMS: atom_id res chain seq x y z
N MET A 1 29.70 -12.01 4.22
CA MET A 1 28.27 -11.71 3.98
C MET A 1 27.89 -12.48 2.75
N SER A 2 27.08 -13.52 2.86
CA SER A 2 26.61 -14.27 1.68
C SER A 2 25.78 -13.35 0.81
N GLU A 3 26.05 -13.32 -0.48
CA GLU A 3 25.25 -12.54 -1.43
C GLU A 3 23.86 -13.15 -1.54
N MET A 4 22.83 -12.29 -1.56
CA MET A 4 21.43 -12.69 -1.68
C MET A 4 21.21 -13.38 -3.03
N THR A 5 20.57 -14.55 -3.03
CA THR A 5 20.26 -15.27 -4.27
C THR A 5 19.18 -14.55 -5.07
N ASN A 6 19.06 -14.86 -6.36
CA ASN A 6 17.99 -14.32 -7.18
C ASN A 6 16.59 -14.69 -6.64
N GLU A 7 16.46 -15.88 -6.05
CA GLU A 7 15.21 -16.37 -5.44
C GLU A 7 14.88 -15.59 -4.16
N GLU A 8 15.87 -15.36 -3.30
CA GLU A 8 15.70 -14.56 -2.09
C GLU A 8 15.32 -13.11 -2.43
N ARG A 9 15.94 -12.56 -3.48
CA ARG A 9 15.61 -11.23 -4.00
C ARG A 9 14.18 -11.17 -4.52
N LEU A 10 13.75 -12.16 -5.30
CA LEU A 10 12.38 -12.23 -5.82
C LEU A 10 11.37 -12.35 -4.68
N ALA A 11 11.61 -13.23 -3.71
CA ALA A 11 10.75 -13.38 -2.54
C ALA A 11 10.66 -12.09 -1.71
N ALA A 12 11.72 -11.27 -1.66
CA ALA A 12 11.67 -9.96 -1.03
C ALA A 12 10.78 -8.97 -1.79
N TYR A 13 10.79 -8.99 -3.13
CA TYR A 13 9.87 -8.19 -3.94
C TYR A 13 8.41 -8.65 -3.75
N ASP A 14 8.14 -9.94 -3.71
CA ASP A 14 6.80 -10.49 -3.49
C ASP A 14 6.23 -10.08 -2.12
N ARG A 15 7.06 -10.18 -1.06
CA ARG A 15 6.67 -9.72 0.28
C ARG A 15 6.38 -8.22 0.29
N MET A 16 7.23 -7.42 -0.35
CA MET A 16 7.03 -5.97 -0.42
C MET A 16 5.74 -5.61 -1.15
N TYR A 17 5.42 -6.29 -2.25
CA TYR A 17 4.16 -6.07 -2.96
C TYR A 17 2.95 -6.45 -2.09
N ALA A 18 3.00 -7.60 -1.40
CA ALA A 18 1.96 -8.00 -0.46
C ALA A 18 1.77 -7.00 0.69
N ASP A 19 2.85 -6.41 1.19
CA ASP A 19 2.79 -5.40 2.26
C ASP A 19 2.18 -4.08 1.76
N LEU A 20 2.45 -3.66 0.51
CA LEU A 20 1.77 -2.50 -0.11
C LEU A 20 0.26 -2.73 -0.24
N LEU A 21 -0.18 -3.94 -0.59
CA LEU A 21 -1.60 -4.28 -0.67
C LEU A 21 -2.26 -4.20 0.72
N LYS A 22 -1.63 -4.78 1.75
CA LYS A 22 -2.12 -4.67 3.14
C LYS A 22 -2.16 -3.23 3.63
N GLU A 23 -1.17 -2.42 3.30
CA GLU A 23 -1.13 -1.00 3.64
C GLU A 23 -2.29 -0.23 3.00
N ARG A 24 -2.53 -0.45 1.71
CA ARG A 24 -3.69 0.11 0.98
C ARG A 24 -5.00 -0.22 1.70
N ASP A 25 -5.20 -1.49 2.02
CA ASP A 25 -6.46 -1.97 2.61
C ASP A 25 -6.67 -1.39 4.01
N LYS A 26 -5.59 -1.29 4.80
CA LYS A 26 -5.62 -0.63 6.11
C LYS A 26 -5.98 0.86 6.00
N ILE A 27 -5.34 1.60 5.08
CA ILE A 27 -5.64 3.02 4.85
C ILE A 27 -7.12 3.19 4.50
N LEU A 28 -7.65 2.35 3.61
CA LEU A 28 -9.06 2.39 3.23
C LEU A 28 -9.99 2.15 4.43
N ALA A 29 -9.69 1.15 5.26
CA ALA A 29 -10.46 0.85 6.46
C ALA A 29 -10.44 2.01 7.48
N ASP A 30 -9.26 2.61 7.73
CA ASP A 30 -9.10 3.73 8.65
C ASP A 30 -9.84 4.99 8.14
N MET A 31 -9.78 5.26 6.84
CA MET A 31 -10.54 6.35 6.22
C MET A 31 -12.06 6.14 6.36
N GLU A 32 -12.54 4.92 6.15
CA GLU A 32 -13.97 4.61 6.29
C GLU A 32 -14.42 4.76 7.75
N ARG A 33 -13.60 4.33 8.72
CA ARG A 33 -13.86 4.56 10.14
C ARG A 33 -14.00 6.05 10.47
N LEU A 34 -13.10 6.89 9.95
CA LEU A 34 -13.18 8.34 10.16
C LEU A 34 -14.42 8.94 9.49
N ARG A 35 -14.78 8.46 8.29
CA ARG A 35 -15.98 8.89 7.58
C ARG A 35 -17.26 8.56 8.36
N ALA A 36 -17.39 7.33 8.85
CA ALA A 36 -18.50 6.89 9.68
C ALA A 36 -18.63 7.72 10.98
N ALA A 37 -17.50 8.20 11.51
CA ALA A 37 -17.47 9.10 12.67
C ALA A 37 -17.66 10.60 12.32
N GLY A 38 -17.94 10.96 11.07
CA GLY A 38 -18.12 12.34 10.63
C GLY A 38 -16.82 13.17 10.54
N LYS A 39 -15.65 12.54 10.58
CA LYS A 39 -14.32 13.19 10.65
C LYS A 39 -13.60 13.29 9.30
N ASN A 40 -14.34 13.38 8.19
CA ASN A 40 -13.78 13.39 6.82
C ASN A 40 -13.10 14.70 6.39
N ARG A 41 -13.12 15.75 7.22
CA ARG A 41 -12.44 17.04 6.96
C ARG A 41 -11.22 17.29 7.85
N GLY A 42 -10.92 16.37 8.77
CA GLY A 42 -9.79 16.53 9.70
C GLY A 42 -8.43 16.31 9.03
N VAL A 43 -7.38 16.86 9.65
CA VAL A 43 -5.97 16.70 9.21
C VAL A 43 -5.61 15.22 9.02
N THR A 44 -6.02 14.36 9.95
CA THR A 44 -5.78 12.91 9.87
C THR A 44 -6.40 12.28 8.62
N TYR A 45 -7.63 12.69 8.24
CA TYR A 45 -8.26 12.15 7.03
C TYR A 45 -7.53 12.62 5.76
N GLN A 46 -7.07 13.87 5.72
CA GLN A 46 -6.29 14.40 4.61
C GLN A 46 -4.92 13.72 4.49
N GLN A 47 -4.27 13.41 5.61
CA GLN A 47 -3.02 12.63 5.64
C GLN A 47 -3.24 11.22 5.08
N LEU A 48 -4.30 10.52 5.51
CA LEU A 48 -4.65 9.21 4.98
C LEU A 48 -5.00 9.25 3.50
N LEU A 49 -5.68 10.31 3.03
CA LEU A 49 -5.97 10.50 1.61
C LEU A 49 -4.67 10.63 0.78
N ALA A 50 -3.69 11.40 1.26
CA ALA A 50 -2.41 11.52 0.60
C ALA A 50 -1.66 10.18 0.56
N GLN A 51 -1.63 9.45 1.70
CA GLN A 51 -1.03 8.11 1.76
C GLN A 51 -1.71 7.12 0.81
N LYS A 52 -3.05 7.15 0.74
CA LYS A 52 -3.82 6.34 -0.20
C LYS A 52 -3.36 6.56 -1.64
N LEU A 53 -3.21 7.81 -2.07
CA LEU A 53 -2.77 8.13 -3.43
C LEU A 53 -1.34 7.64 -3.70
N THR A 54 -0.44 7.77 -2.73
CA THR A 54 0.93 7.26 -2.83
C THR A 54 0.94 5.73 -3.00
N VAL A 55 0.26 4.99 -2.12
CA VAL A 55 0.24 3.52 -2.17
C VAL A 55 -0.46 3.03 -3.44
N GLN A 56 -1.57 3.67 -3.85
CA GLN A 56 -2.23 3.33 -5.12
C GLN A 56 -1.33 3.57 -6.33
N ASN A 57 -0.53 4.65 -6.34
CA ASN A 57 0.44 4.87 -7.41
C ASN A 57 1.50 3.77 -7.45
N LEU A 58 2.01 3.35 -6.29
CA LEU A 58 3.00 2.29 -6.21
C LEU A 58 2.43 0.96 -6.69
N VAL A 59 1.27 0.54 -6.19
CA VAL A 59 0.58 -0.68 -6.64
C VAL A 59 0.31 -0.64 -8.15
N GLY A 60 -0.18 0.48 -8.67
CA GLY A 60 -0.42 0.65 -10.11
C GLY A 60 0.84 0.50 -10.97
N ARG A 61 2.04 0.82 -10.44
CA ARG A 61 3.30 0.58 -11.17
C ARG A 61 3.58 -0.92 -11.35
N PHE A 62 3.22 -1.78 -10.40
CA PHE A 62 3.34 -3.23 -10.55
C PHE A 62 2.37 -3.77 -11.61
N GLU A 63 1.14 -3.27 -11.61
CA GLU A 63 0.10 -3.68 -12.55
C GLU A 63 0.49 -3.42 -14.01
N ILE A 64 1.24 -2.34 -14.29
CA ILE A 64 1.77 -2.03 -15.63
C ILE A 64 2.66 -3.16 -16.18
N TYR A 65 3.37 -3.86 -15.31
CA TYR A 65 4.22 -5.00 -15.68
C TYR A 65 3.49 -6.35 -15.60
N GLY A 66 2.17 -6.34 -15.40
CA GLY A 66 1.35 -7.54 -15.29
C GLY A 66 1.43 -8.24 -13.93
N ILE A 67 2.09 -7.63 -12.94
CA ILE A 67 2.13 -8.15 -11.57
C ILE A 67 0.82 -7.74 -10.87
N LYS A 68 0.04 -8.74 -10.49
CA LYS A 68 -1.29 -8.58 -9.89
C LYS A 68 -1.42 -9.55 -8.71
N GLU A 69 -2.35 -9.22 -7.81
CA GLU A 69 -2.83 -10.11 -6.75
C GLU A 69 -3.49 -11.37 -7.32
#